data_AF-A0A1G0JBJ7-F1
#
_entry.id   AF-A0A1G0JBJ7-F1
#
_cell.length_a   1.000
_cell.length_b   1.000
_cell.length_c   1.000
_cell.angle_alpha   90.00
_cell.angle_beta   90.00
_cell.angle_gamma   90.00
#
_symmetry.space_group_name_H-M   'P 1'
#
loop_
_entity.id
_entity.type
_entity.pdbx_description
1 polymer ?
#
loop_
_entity_poly.entity_id
_entity_poly.type
_entity_poly.pdbx_seq_one_letter_code
_entity_poly.pdbx_strand_id
1 'polypeptide(L)' 'MMSDNLPGRPLVGTLAIAFVVLLLVIDTVQSAPINPFAAPPPVALGSGEAPEGAHCTQP' A
#
# COMPACT_ATOMS: atom_id res chain seq x y z
N MET A 1 -24.38 6.65 -35.12
CA MET A 1 -22.98 6.36 -35.50
C MET A 1 -22.10 7.06 -34.46
N MET A 2 -21.89 6.41 -33.31
CA MET A 2 -21.06 6.91 -32.21
C MET A 2 -19.66 6.36 -32.47
N SER A 3 -18.66 7.21 -32.65
CA SER A 3 -17.30 6.78 -32.96
C SER A 3 -16.66 6.20 -31.71
N ASP A 4 -16.32 4.90 -31.73
CA ASP A 4 -15.58 4.21 -30.67
C ASP A 4 -14.13 4.70 -30.63
N ASN A 5 -13.89 5.87 -30.02
CA ASN A 5 -12.56 6.39 -29.68
C ASN A 5 -12.07 5.78 -28.35
N LEU A 6 -12.10 4.45 -28.24
CA LEU A 6 -11.56 3.82 -27.03
C LEU A 6 -10.03 3.84 -27.08
N PRO A 7 -9.36 4.29 -26.02
CA PRO A 7 -7.91 4.31 -25.95
C PRO A 7 -7.34 2.90 -26.11
N GLY A 8 -6.31 2.76 -26.93
CA GLY A 8 -5.66 1.47 -27.15
C GLY A 8 -5.02 0.92 -25.88
N ARG A 9 -4.90 -0.42 -25.80
CA ARG A 9 -4.24 -1.15 -24.70
C ARG A 9 -2.90 -0.54 -24.25
N PRO A 10 -1.97 -0.13 -25.14
CA PRO A 10 -0.70 0.45 -24.69
C PRO A 10 -0.87 1.81 -23.99
N LEU A 11 -1.81 2.64 -24.45
CA LEU A 11 -2.09 3.95 -23.84
C LEU A 11 -2.69 3.78 -22.45
N VAL A 12 -3.63 2.86 -22.29
CA VAL A 12 -4.21 2.56 -20.97
C VAL A 12 -3.15 2.01 -20.02
N GLY A 13 -2.28 1.12 -20.50
CA GLY A 13 -1.18 0.56 -19.71
C GLY A 13 -0.18 1.62 -19.24
N THR A 14 0.23 2.54 -20.12
CA THR A 14 1.15 3.61 -19.73
C THR A 14 0.51 4.59 -18.75
N LEU A 15 -0.77 4.93 -18.93
CA LEU A 15 -1.50 5.77 -17.97
C LEU A 15 -1.61 5.10 -16.59
N ALA A 16 -1.92 3.80 -16.56
CA ALA A 16 -2.03 3.07 -15.31
C ALA A 16 -0.69 3.04 -14.55
N ILE A 17 0.41 2.76 -15.24
CA ILE A 17 1.76 2.80 -14.64
C ILE A 17 2.08 4.21 -14.15
N ALA A 18 1.85 5.24 -14.96
CA ALA A 18 2.09 6.62 -14.59
C ALA A 18 1.30 7.03 -13.34
N PHE A 19 0.04 6.59 -13.25
CA PHE A 19 -0.81 6.85 -12.10
C PHE A 19 -0.28 6.16 -10.83
N VAL A 20 0.16 4.90 -10.92
CA VAL A 20 0.77 4.20 -9.78
C VAL A 20 2.04 4.90 -9.31
N VAL A 21 2.91 5.31 -10.24
CA VAL A 21 4.13 6.07 -9.91
C VAL A 21 3.79 7.39 -9.21
N LEU A 22 2.76 8.10 -9.68
CA LEU A 22 2.29 9.32 -9.04
C LEU A 22 1.85 9.08 -7.59
N LEU A 23 1.09 8.01 -7.34
CA LEU A 23 0.66 7.66 -5.98
C LEU A 23 1.86 7.37 -5.07
N LEU A 24 2.87 6.64 -5.56
CA LEU A 24 4.08 6.36 -4.79
C LEU A 24 4.86 7.64 -4.46
N VAL A 25 5.00 8.55 -5.41
CA VAL A 25 5.66 9.84 -5.15
C VAL A 25 4.90 10.61 -4.06
N ILE A 26 3.57 10.68 -4.15
CA ILE A 26 2.75 11.36 -3.13
C ILE A 26 2.90 10.69 -1.76
N ASP A 27 2.80 9.36 -1.69
CA ASP A 27 2.98 8.59 -0.46
C ASP A 27 4.35 8.86 0.17
N THR A 28 5.43 8.77 -0.62
CA THR A 28 6.80 9.00 -0.10
C THR A 28 7.02 10.42 0.43
N VAL A 29 6.36 11.42 -0.15
CA VAL A 29 6.50 12.82 0.28
C VAL A 29 5.68 13.10 1.54
N GLN A 30 4.52 12.44 1.71
CA GLN A 30 3.61 12.71 2.83
C GLN A 30 3.76 11.76 4.01
N SER A 31 4.26 10.54 3.79
CA SER A 31 4.37 9.53 4.82
C SER A 31 5.49 9.86 5.81
N ALA A 32 5.13 10.03 7.08
CA ALA A 32 6.08 10.04 8.17
C ALA A 32 6.51 8.60 8.49
N PRO A 33 7.78 8.35 8.87
CA PRO A 33 8.19 7.02 9.34
C PRO A 33 7.28 6.52 10.45
N ILE A 34 6.71 5.33 10.28
CA ILE A 34 5.90 4.69 11.32
C ILE A 34 6.79 4.48 12.55
N ASN A 35 6.34 4.97 13.70
CA ASN A 35 6.97 4.63 14.96
C ASN A 35 6.38 3.29 15.45
N PRO A 36 7.14 2.18 15.40
CA PRO A 36 6.61 0.86 15.76
C PRO A 36 6.25 0.75 17.26
N PHE A 37 6.78 1.65 18.10
CA PHE A 37 6.46 1.70 19.54
C PHE A 37 5.23 2.56 19.86
N ALA A 38 4.76 3.36 18.90
CA ALA A 38 3.57 4.19 19.03
C ALA A 38 2.43 3.73 18.11
N ALA A 39 2.68 2.76 17.22
CA ALA A 39 1.67 2.18 16.36
C ALA A 39 0.69 1.35 17.22
N PRO A 40 -0.63 1.57 17.11
CA PRO A 40 -1.61 0.70 17.72
C PRO A 40 -1.41 -0.74 17.25
N PRO A 41 -1.75 -1.74 18.08
CA PRO A 41 -1.76 -3.13 17.65
C PRO A 41 -2.59 -3.26 16.37
N PRO A 42 -2.07 -3.90 15.30
CA PRO A 42 -2.82 -4.06 14.07
C PRO A 42 -4.13 -4.79 14.37
N VAL A 43 -5.24 -4.24 13.88
CA VAL A 43 -6.54 -4.90 13.98
C VAL A 43 -6.49 -6.14 13.10
N ALA A 44 -6.28 -7.30 13.71
CA ALA A 44 -6.25 -8.58 13.01
C ALA A 44 -7.69 -8.97 12.64
N LEU A 45 -8.15 -8.53 11.47
CA LEU A 45 -9.47 -8.90 10.91
C LEU A 45 -9.53 -10.37 10.43
N GLY A 46 -8.46 -11.15 10.64
CA GLY A 46 -8.34 -12.60 10.44
C GLY A 46 -8.45 -13.36 11.77
N SER A 47 -7.82 -14.54 11.88
CA SER A 47 -7.91 -15.43 13.06
C SER A 47 -7.45 -14.82 14.40
N GLY A 48 -6.94 -13.58 14.41
CA GLY A 48 -6.58 -12.89 15.64
C GLY A 48 -5.43 -13.54 16.41
N GLU A 49 -4.78 -14.57 15.85
CA GLU A 49 -3.58 -15.17 16.44
C GLU A 49 -2.54 -14.06 16.56
N ALA A 50 -2.38 -13.59 17.79
CA ALA A 50 -1.36 -12.65 18.13
C ALA A 50 -0.01 -13.28 17.76
N PRO A 51 0.99 -12.50 17.31
CA PRO A 51 2.35 -12.99 17.32
C PRO A 51 2.64 -13.41 18.76
N GLU A 52 2.70 -14.72 19.02
CA GLU A 52 3.24 -15.25 20.25
C GLU A 52 4.70 -14.81 20.25
N GLY A 53 4.95 -13.69 20.92
CA GLY A 53 6.19 -12.95 20.80
C GLY A 53 7.35 -13.91 20.94
N ALA A 54 8.30 -13.84 20.00
CA ALA A 54 9.58 -14.51 20.16
C ALA A 54 10.14 -14.09 21.53
N HIS A 55 10.02 -14.99 22.50
CA HIS A 55 10.45 -14.84 23.88
C HIS A 55 11.98 -14.83 23.90
N CYS A 56 12.59 -13.71 23.54
CA CYS A 56 14.02 -13.47 23.66
C CYS A 56 14.29 -12.20 24.47
N THR A 57 13.63 -12.04 25.62
CA THR A 57 14.10 -11.18 26.71
C THR A 57 13.69 -11.78 28.06
N GLN A 58 14.47 -12.74 28.56
CA GLN A 58 14.59 -13.00 30.00
C GLN A 58 16.07 -13.31 30.27
N PRO A 59 16.65 -12.84 31.39
CA PRO A 59 18.02 -12.34 31.51
C PRO A 59 19.12 -13.39 31.40
#